data_AF-A0A7K2BRK8-F1
#
_entry.id   AF-A0A7K2BRK8-F1
#
_cell.length_a   1.000
_cell.length_b   1.000
_cell.length_c   1.000
_cell.angle_alpha   90.00
_cell.angle_beta   90.00
_cell.angle_gamma   90.00
#
_symmetry.space_group_name_H-M   'P 1'
#
loop_
_entity.id
_entity.type
_entity.pdbx_description
1 polymer ?
#
loop_
_entity_poly.entity_id
_entity_poly.type
_entity_poly.pdbx_seq_one_letter_code
_entity_poly.pdbx_strand_id
1 'polypeptide(L)'
;MTEVNRSTDVLGKSRIFTPEVINDIHVKSELGRYRMRGFSIFKKIPHWDELVFLPGTLTRFVIEGYREKCDTKTVIGSRFAAKPLELDVPVYITGMSFGALSLEAKMALAKGASMAGTATCSGEGGMIPPERDLSTKWYYQIIQSRYGFNPHH
;
A
#
# COMPACT_ATOMS: atom_id res chain seq x y z
N MET A 1 -47.23 39.49 -10.46
CA MET A 1 -46.78 38.58 -9.41
C MET A 1 -45.82 37.60 -10.08
N THR A 2 -44.53 37.88 -9.95
CA THR A 2 -43.44 37.41 -10.80
C THR A 2 -42.97 36.00 -10.44
N GLU A 3 -42.98 35.08 -11.40
CA GLU A 3 -42.19 33.85 -11.37
C GLU A 3 -40.70 34.21 -11.41
N VAL A 4 -40.00 34.14 -10.28
CA VAL A 4 -38.55 34.30 -10.21
C VAL A 4 -37.96 33.08 -9.52
N ASN A 5 -37.83 31.97 -10.24
CA ASN A 5 -36.79 30.96 -9.98
C ASN A 5 -36.76 29.84 -11.03
N ARG A 6 -36.45 30.17 -12.29
CA ARG A 6 -35.83 29.18 -13.18
C ARG A 6 -34.33 29.39 -13.09
N SER A 7 -33.61 28.37 -12.62
CA SER A 7 -32.15 28.32 -12.55
C SER A 7 -31.53 28.63 -13.92
N THR A 8 -31.17 29.89 -14.16
CA THR A 8 -30.55 30.36 -15.41
C THR A 8 -29.06 30.04 -15.49
N ASP A 9 -28.44 29.60 -14.41
CA ASP A 9 -27.02 29.29 -14.36
C ASP A 9 -26.78 27.79 -14.28
N VAL A 10 -27.03 27.09 -15.39
CA VAL A 10 -26.48 25.74 -15.54
C VAL A 10 -24.97 25.89 -15.75
N LEU A 11 -24.22 25.87 -14.65
CA LEU A 11 -22.76 25.72 -14.70
C LEU A 11 -22.44 24.53 -15.63
N GLY A 12 -21.58 24.78 -16.63
CA GLY A 12 -21.14 23.74 -17.55
C GLY A 12 -20.60 22.53 -16.78
N LYS A 13 -21.00 21.31 -17.18
CA LYS A 13 -20.51 20.09 -16.53
C LYS A 13 -19.05 19.89 -16.89
N SER A 14 -18.15 20.17 -15.95
CA SER A 14 -16.74 19.83 -16.06
C SER A 14 -16.46 18.49 -15.40
N ARG A 15 -15.71 17.63 -16.09
CA ARG A 15 -15.23 16.35 -15.53
C ARG A 15 -14.20 16.56 -14.40
N ILE A 16 -13.60 17.75 -14.33
CA ILE A 16 -12.56 18.11 -13.36
C ILE A 16 -13.15 19.00 -12.25
N PHE A 17 -14.00 19.97 -12.62
CA PHE A 17 -14.69 20.86 -11.68
C PHE A 17 -16.14 20.41 -11.54
N THR A 18 -16.36 19.32 -10.80
CA THR A 18 -17.73 18.89 -10.48
C THR A 18 -18.38 19.92 -9.55
N PRO A 19 -19.73 20.00 -9.49
CA PRO A 19 -20.42 20.92 -8.61
C PRO A 19 -19.97 20.82 -7.13
N GLU A 20 -19.60 19.63 -6.68
CA GLU A 20 -19.11 19.39 -5.32
C GLU A 20 -17.71 20.00 -5.10
N VAL A 21 -16.82 19.90 -6.09
CA VAL A 21 -15.48 20.50 -6.07
C VAL A 21 -15.57 22.02 -6.10
N ILE A 22 -16.44 22.56 -6.97
CA ILE A 22 -16.69 24.02 -7.08
C ILE A 22 -17.24 24.55 -5.75
N ASN A 23 -18.21 23.86 -5.16
CA ASN A 23 -18.77 24.23 -3.86
C ASN A 23 -17.71 24.24 -2.74
N ASP A 24 -16.83 23.22 -2.71
CA ASP A 24 -15.73 23.17 -1.72
C ASP A 24 -14.71 24.30 -1.93
N ILE A 25 -14.43 24.71 -3.18
CA ILE A 25 -13.59 25.87 -3.49
C ILE A 25 -14.25 27.17 -2.98
N HIS A 26 -15.53 27.38 -3.27
CA HIS A 26 -16.26 28.59 -2.84
C HIS A 26 -16.30 28.70 -1.31
N VAL A 27 -16.65 27.62 -0.61
CA VAL A 27 -16.68 27.58 0.85
C VAL A 27 -15.30 27.90 1.44
N LYS A 28 -14.21 27.39 0.86
CA LYS A 28 -12.83 27.72 1.31
C LYS A 28 -12.48 29.18 1.06
N SER A 29 -12.91 29.75 -0.07
CA SER A 29 -12.65 31.16 -0.39
C SER A 29 -13.39 32.12 0.54
N GLU A 30 -14.63 31.79 0.95
CA GLU A 30 -15.42 32.61 1.86
C GLU A 30 -14.92 32.55 3.31
N LEU A 31 -14.54 31.35 3.77
CA LEU A 31 -14.04 31.16 5.14
C LEU A 31 -12.61 31.69 5.35
N GLY A 32 -11.84 31.86 4.27
CA GLY A 32 -10.45 32.31 4.33
C GLY A 32 -9.50 31.37 5.08
N ARG A 33 -9.94 30.13 5.38
CA ARG A 33 -9.19 29.09 6.11
C ARG A 33 -9.45 27.73 5.50
N TYR A 34 -8.49 26.82 5.62
CA TYR A 34 -8.66 25.44 5.15
C TYR A 34 -9.62 24.67 6.07
N ARG A 35 -10.50 23.82 5.51
CA ARG A 35 -11.28 22.87 6.29
C ARG A 35 -10.36 21.75 6.79
N MET A 36 -10.09 21.74 8.10
CA MET A 36 -9.62 20.53 8.79
C MET A 36 -10.73 19.48 8.72
N ARG A 37 -10.51 18.38 7.99
CA ARG A 37 -11.41 17.23 7.96
C ARG A 37 -10.57 15.96 8.09
N GLY A 38 -10.81 15.18 9.13
CA GLY A 38 -10.15 13.89 9.31
C GLY A 38 -10.90 12.80 8.57
N PHE A 39 -10.60 12.56 7.29
CA PHE A 39 -10.94 11.31 6.57
C PHE A 39 -10.24 11.28 5.20
N SER A 40 -9.43 10.22 4.99
CA SER A 40 -8.92 9.58 3.75
C SER A 40 -8.59 10.43 2.49
N ILE A 41 -8.11 9.75 1.44
CA ILE A 41 -7.69 10.36 0.18
C ILE A 41 -8.90 10.81 -0.65
N PHE A 42 -8.88 12.07 -1.13
CA PHE A 42 -9.92 12.64 -2.01
C PHE A 42 -9.76 12.24 -3.48
N LYS A 43 -8.66 11.57 -3.83
CA LYS A 43 -8.41 11.06 -5.18
C LYS A 43 -8.99 9.66 -5.31
N LYS A 44 -9.56 9.35 -6.47
CA LYS A 44 -9.97 8.00 -6.82
C LYS A 44 -8.74 7.09 -6.79
N ILE A 45 -8.76 6.07 -5.94
CA ILE A 45 -7.72 5.05 -5.91
C ILE A 45 -7.93 4.17 -7.15
N PRO A 46 -6.90 3.93 -7.97
CA PRO A 46 -7.03 3.02 -9.10
C PRO A 46 -7.45 1.65 -8.60
N HIS A 47 -8.51 1.09 -9.19
CA HIS A 47 -8.96 -0.27 -8.90
C HIS A 47 -8.29 -1.26 -9.86
N TRP A 48 -8.14 -2.52 -9.45
CA TRP A 48 -7.57 -3.56 -10.31
C TRP A 48 -8.39 -3.77 -11.60
N ASP A 49 -9.71 -3.55 -11.54
CA ASP A 49 -10.60 -3.63 -12.71
C ASP A 49 -10.35 -2.53 -13.76
N GLU A 50 -9.60 -1.48 -13.41
CA GLU A 50 -9.22 -0.40 -14.34
C GLU A 50 -7.92 -0.71 -15.07
N LEU A 51 -7.25 -1.83 -14.75
CA LEU A 51 -6.00 -2.26 -15.38
C LEU A 51 -6.28 -3.31 -16.46
N VAL A 52 -5.74 -3.10 -17.66
CA VAL A 52 -5.74 -4.08 -18.74
C VAL A 52 -4.31 -4.56 -18.97
N PHE A 53 -4.08 -5.86 -18.78
CA PHE A 53 -2.78 -6.48 -19.07
C PHE A 53 -2.76 -6.94 -20.52
N LEU A 54 -1.79 -6.43 -21.29
CA LEU A 54 -1.58 -6.89 -22.66
C LEU A 54 -0.91 -8.27 -22.64
N PRO A 55 -1.50 -9.30 -23.27
CA PRO A 55 -0.85 -10.60 -23.35
C PRO A 55 0.42 -10.48 -24.20
N GLY A 56 1.49 -11.17 -23.80
CA GLY A 56 2.80 -11.07 -24.42
C GLY A 56 2.93 -11.69 -25.82
N THR A 57 1.84 -11.94 -26.54
CA THR A 57 1.79 -12.78 -27.75
C THR A 57 2.52 -12.22 -28.98
N LEU A 58 2.77 -10.91 -29.02
CA LEU A 58 3.39 -10.26 -30.19
C LEU A 58 4.92 -10.25 -30.15
N THR A 59 5.54 -10.29 -28.96
CA THR A 59 7.00 -10.14 -28.82
C THR A 59 7.69 -11.39 -28.27
N ARG A 60 6.98 -12.30 -27.60
CA ARG A 60 7.49 -13.60 -27.14
C ARG A 60 6.38 -14.65 -27.06
N PHE A 61 6.74 -15.92 -27.15
CA PHE A 61 5.76 -16.97 -26.83
C PHE A 61 5.39 -16.91 -25.33
N VAL A 62 4.12 -17.19 -25.03
CA VAL A 62 3.67 -17.30 -23.64
C VAL A 62 4.33 -18.53 -23.02
N ILE A 63 4.74 -18.41 -21.76
CA ILE A 63 5.36 -19.50 -21.01
C ILE A 63 4.39 -20.69 -20.99
N GLU A 64 4.85 -21.84 -21.48
CA GLU A 64 4.13 -23.10 -21.35
C GLU A 64 4.53 -23.74 -20.02
N GLY A 65 3.59 -23.82 -19.06
CA GLY A 65 3.90 -24.23 -17.69
C GLY A 65 4.48 -25.64 -17.51
N TYR A 66 4.39 -26.52 -18.52
CA TYR A 66 5.02 -27.84 -18.52
C TYR A 66 6.42 -27.85 -19.15
N ARG A 67 6.77 -26.85 -19.97
CA ARG A 67 8.10 -26.71 -20.61
C ARG A 67 9.00 -25.77 -19.84
N GLU A 68 8.44 -24.72 -19.28
CA GLU A 68 9.15 -23.60 -18.70
C GLU A 68 8.57 -23.25 -17.32
N LYS A 69 9.43 -23.11 -16.33
CA LYS A 69 9.04 -22.72 -14.98
C LYS A 69 8.86 -21.20 -14.92
N CYS A 70 7.73 -20.74 -14.41
CA CYS A 70 7.54 -19.34 -14.05
C CYS A 70 8.39 -19.02 -12.82
N ASP A 71 9.45 -18.23 -12.99
CA ASP A 71 10.28 -17.76 -11.88
C ASP A 71 9.68 -16.48 -11.27
N THR A 72 9.27 -16.58 -10.02
CA THR A 72 8.70 -15.49 -9.23
C THR A 72 9.73 -14.82 -8.31
N LYS A 73 10.99 -15.27 -8.37
CA LYS A 73 12.06 -14.74 -7.54
C LYS A 73 12.21 -13.25 -7.78
N THR A 74 12.20 -12.51 -6.68
CA THR A 74 12.25 -11.05 -6.69
C THR A 74 13.42 -10.59 -5.84
N VAL A 75 14.29 -9.74 -6.42
CA VAL A 75 15.45 -9.19 -5.71
C VAL A 75 15.26 -7.69 -5.52
N ILE A 76 15.15 -7.26 -4.26
CA ILE A 76 15.01 -5.86 -3.88
C ILE A 76 16.39 -5.30 -3.50
N GLY A 77 16.73 -4.14 -4.07
CA GLY A 77 17.98 -3.44 -3.77
C GLY A 77 19.19 -3.92 -4.57
N SER A 78 18.99 -4.70 -5.65
CA SER A 78 20.06 -5.28 -6.49
C SER A 78 21.09 -4.27 -7.03
N ARG A 79 20.73 -2.98 -7.15
CA ARG A 79 21.62 -1.96 -7.72
C ARG A 79 22.62 -1.36 -6.72
N PHE A 80 22.23 -1.15 -5.47
CA PHE A 80 23.03 -0.36 -4.51
C PHE A 80 23.13 -0.98 -3.11
N ALA A 81 22.29 -1.97 -2.77
CA ALA A 81 22.33 -2.56 -1.45
C ALA A 81 23.55 -3.48 -1.31
N ALA A 82 24.30 -3.33 -0.22
CA ALA A 82 25.41 -4.23 0.09
C ALA A 82 24.94 -5.69 0.28
N LYS A 83 23.70 -5.86 0.78
CA LYS A 83 23.02 -7.15 0.90
C LYS A 83 21.60 -7.02 0.32
N PRO A 84 21.42 -7.29 -0.98
CA PRO A 84 20.10 -7.30 -1.60
C PRO A 84 19.18 -8.32 -0.93
N LEU A 85 17.88 -7.99 -0.85
CA LEU A 85 16.88 -8.89 -0.30
C LEU A 85 16.34 -9.77 -1.43
N GLU A 86 16.61 -11.06 -1.36
CA GLU A 86 16.06 -12.04 -2.30
C GLU A 86 14.79 -12.66 -1.70
N LEU A 87 13.71 -12.72 -2.47
CA LEU A 87 12.44 -13.32 -2.09
C LEU A 87 12.06 -14.36 -3.15
N ASP A 88 11.47 -15.48 -2.74
CA ASP A 88 11.03 -16.51 -3.70
C ASP A 88 9.75 -16.11 -4.44
N VAL A 89 8.99 -15.16 -3.88
CA VAL A 89 7.75 -14.61 -4.44
C VAL A 89 7.74 -13.07 -4.37
N PRO A 90 7.01 -12.37 -5.27
CA PRO A 90 6.97 -10.90 -5.32
C PRO A 90 6.03 -10.26 -4.28
N VAL A 91 5.82 -10.94 -3.14
CA VAL A 91 4.92 -10.49 -2.07
C VAL A 91 5.56 -10.80 -0.73
N TYR A 92 5.49 -9.87 0.21
CA TYR A 92 5.97 -10.07 1.59
C TYR A 92 4.97 -9.46 2.59
N ILE A 93 5.11 -9.81 3.88
CA ILE A 93 4.19 -9.36 4.93
C ILE A 93 4.67 -8.03 5.54
N THR A 94 3.98 -6.94 5.23
CA THR A 94 4.34 -5.59 5.71
C THR A 94 4.20 -5.39 7.23
N GLY A 95 4.67 -4.24 7.70
CA GLY A 95 4.69 -3.83 9.11
C GLY A 95 3.31 -3.75 9.75
N MET A 96 3.08 -4.62 10.74
CA MET A 96 1.97 -4.54 11.68
C MET A 96 2.52 -4.68 13.09
N SER A 97 2.11 -3.80 14.00
CA SER A 97 2.71 -3.71 15.33
C SER A 97 2.25 -4.83 16.25
N PHE A 98 3.13 -5.23 17.16
CA PHE A 98 2.72 -5.94 18.36
C PHE A 98 1.87 -5.01 19.23
N GLY A 99 0.70 -5.50 19.65
CA GLY A 99 -0.35 -4.69 20.27
C GLY A 99 -1.53 -4.43 19.33
N ALA A 100 -1.28 -4.22 18.04
CA ALA A 100 -2.33 -4.30 17.02
C ALA A 100 -2.63 -5.76 16.64
N LEU A 101 -1.58 -6.60 16.61
CA LEU A 101 -1.69 -8.04 16.48
C LEU A 101 -1.25 -8.74 17.76
N SER A 102 -1.79 -9.94 17.99
CA SER A 102 -1.35 -10.83 19.07
C SER A 102 0.02 -11.43 18.76
N LEU A 103 0.67 -11.98 19.80
CA LEU A 103 1.96 -12.67 19.67
C LEU A 103 1.85 -13.87 18.72
N GLU A 104 0.79 -14.65 18.88
CA GLU A 104 0.51 -15.86 18.10
C GLU A 104 0.29 -15.51 16.63
N ALA A 105 -0.42 -14.41 16.35
CA ALA A 105 -0.61 -13.92 14.99
C ALA A 105 0.73 -13.54 14.34
N LYS A 106 1.60 -12.83 15.07
CA LYS A 106 2.93 -12.46 14.58
C LYS A 106 3.81 -13.69 14.32
N MET A 107 3.80 -14.66 15.23
CA MET A 107 4.49 -15.95 15.06
C MET A 107 3.97 -16.74 13.85
N ALA A 108 2.66 -16.77 13.65
CA ALA A 108 2.04 -17.45 12.51
C ALA A 108 2.42 -16.79 11.18
N LEU A 109 2.42 -15.45 11.11
CA LEU A 109 2.86 -14.68 9.95
C LEU A 109 4.35 -14.91 9.66
N ALA A 110 5.20 -14.88 10.70
CA ALA A 110 6.62 -15.18 10.59
C ALA A 110 6.89 -16.56 9.99
N LYS A 111 6.24 -17.59 10.55
CA LYS A 111 6.36 -18.97 10.07
C LYS A 111 5.84 -19.11 8.64
N GLY A 112 4.69 -18.53 8.33
CA GLY A 112 4.09 -18.57 7.00
C GLY A 112 4.96 -17.90 5.94
N ALA A 113 5.52 -16.72 6.24
CA ALA A 113 6.43 -16.04 5.34
C ALA A 113 7.71 -16.84 5.08
N SER A 114 8.31 -17.42 6.13
CA SER A 114 9.47 -18.28 6.00
C SER A 114 9.20 -19.50 5.13
N MET A 115 8.04 -20.14 5.33
CA MET A 115 7.61 -21.28 4.51
C MET A 115 7.38 -20.88 3.04
N ALA A 116 6.86 -19.67 2.80
CA ALA A 116 6.64 -19.12 1.47
C ALA A 116 7.91 -18.51 0.84
N GLY A 117 9.05 -18.55 1.53
CA GLY A 117 10.31 -18.00 1.03
C GLY A 117 10.37 -16.47 0.98
N THR A 118 9.44 -15.80 1.66
CA THR A 118 9.33 -14.34 1.71
C THR A 118 9.72 -13.77 3.08
N ALA A 119 9.47 -12.47 3.28
CA ALA A 119 9.92 -11.72 4.44
C ALA A 119 8.76 -11.17 5.30
N THR A 120 9.10 -10.87 6.55
CA THR A 120 8.21 -10.27 7.57
C THR A 120 8.82 -9.02 8.20
N CYS A 121 7.97 -8.22 8.85
CA CYS A 121 8.33 -6.95 9.45
C CYS A 121 8.02 -6.92 10.96
N SER A 122 8.89 -6.29 11.76
CA SER A 122 8.62 -6.00 13.17
C SER A 122 7.33 -5.18 13.39
N GLY A 123 7.01 -4.28 12.46
CA GLY A 123 6.06 -3.20 12.72
C GLY A 123 6.56 -2.24 13.79
N GLU A 124 5.66 -1.39 14.28
CA GLU A 124 5.98 -0.35 15.28
C GLU A 124 6.33 -0.90 16.67
N GLY A 125 5.94 -2.15 16.97
CA GLY A 125 6.02 -2.74 18.31
C GLY A 125 7.42 -3.16 18.78
N GLY A 126 8.43 -3.06 17.92
CA GLY A 126 9.81 -3.46 18.24
C GLY A 126 10.11 -4.93 17.98
N MET A 127 11.23 -5.40 18.54
CA MET A 127 11.72 -6.79 18.39
C MET A 127 10.95 -7.74 19.31
N ILE A 128 10.38 -8.81 18.75
CA ILE A 128 9.77 -9.92 19.49
C ILE A 128 10.60 -11.18 19.21
N PRO A 129 11.26 -11.80 20.22
CA PRO A 129 12.15 -12.92 19.97
C PRO A 129 11.48 -14.09 19.22
N PRO A 130 10.26 -14.56 19.61
CA PRO A 130 9.57 -15.61 18.87
C PRO A 130 9.29 -15.30 17.39
N GLU A 131 8.93 -14.05 17.06
CA GLU A 131 8.69 -13.65 15.66
C GLU A 131 10.00 -13.68 14.86
N ARG A 132 11.08 -13.20 15.48
CA ARG A 132 12.40 -13.14 14.86
C ARG A 132 12.96 -14.52 14.58
N ASP A 133 12.85 -15.43 15.54
CA ASP A 133 13.36 -16.80 15.45
C ASP A 133 12.64 -17.61 14.36
N LEU A 134 11.35 -17.35 14.16
CA LEU A 134 10.54 -18.01 13.12
C LEU A 134 10.73 -17.39 11.72
N SER A 135 11.40 -16.23 11.62
CA SER A 135 11.55 -15.49 10.37
C SER A 135 12.92 -15.68 9.74
N THR A 136 12.97 -16.28 8.55
CA THR A 136 14.20 -16.44 7.76
C THR A 136 14.67 -15.10 7.19
N LYS A 137 13.74 -14.28 6.70
CA LYS A 137 13.96 -12.93 6.18
C LYS A 137 13.08 -11.97 6.97
N TRP A 138 13.70 -11.04 7.68
CA TRP A 138 12.99 -10.17 8.63
C TRP A 138 13.60 -8.79 8.62
N TYR A 139 12.77 -7.75 8.65
CA TYR A 139 13.21 -6.35 8.71
C TYR A 139 12.62 -5.62 9.90
N TYR A 140 13.48 -4.78 10.47
CA TYR A 140 13.18 -3.95 11.62
C TYR A 140 12.62 -2.60 11.15
N GLN A 141 11.40 -2.26 11.55
CA GLN A 141 10.79 -0.97 11.25
C GLN A 141 11.21 0.07 12.30
N ILE A 142 11.74 1.19 11.82
CA ILE A 142 12.09 2.35 12.66
C ILE A 142 11.06 3.44 12.41
N ILE A 143 10.35 3.83 13.47
CA ILE A 143 9.36 4.91 13.43
C ILE A 143 9.87 6.17 14.13
N GLN A 144 9.19 7.29 13.91
CA GLN A 144 9.59 8.60 14.42
C GLN A 144 9.69 8.65 15.95
N SER A 145 8.77 8.00 16.66
CA SER A 145 8.77 7.92 18.13
C SER A 145 9.85 6.98 18.68
N ARG A 146 10.48 6.16 17.84
CA ARG A 146 11.45 5.11 18.21
C ARG A 146 10.92 4.15 19.28
N TYR A 147 9.61 3.89 19.26
CA TYR A 147 9.01 2.89 20.14
C TYR A 147 9.63 1.51 19.89
N GLY A 148 9.90 0.78 20.98
CA GLY A 148 10.48 -0.56 20.92
C GLY A 148 11.87 -0.65 20.29
N PHE A 149 12.57 0.48 20.05
CA PHE A 149 13.85 0.59 19.33
C PHE A 149 15.02 -0.08 20.05
N ASN A 150 15.00 -1.40 20.11
CA ASN A 150 16.08 -2.26 20.55
C ASN A 150 16.18 -3.46 19.59
N PRO A 151 17.14 -3.47 18.65
CA PRO A 151 17.32 -4.58 17.71
C PRO A 151 17.94 -5.83 18.37
N HIS A 152 18.35 -5.74 19.64
CA HIS A 152 19.00 -6.80 20.41
C HIS A 152 18.21 -7.18 21.66
N HIS A 153 16.90 -6.87 21.71
CA HIS A 153 16.02 -7.13 22.85
C HIS A 153 16.32 -8.46 23.55
#